data_AF-A0A0G4MW88-F1
#
_entry.id   AF-A0A0G4MW88-F1
#
_cell.length_a   1.000
_cell.length_b   1.000
_cell.length_c   1.000
_cell.angle_alpha   90.00
_cell.angle_beta   90.00
_cell.angle_gamma   90.00
#
_symmetry.space_group_name_H-M   'P 1'
#
loop_
_entity.id
_entity.type
_entity.pdbx_description
1 polymer ?
#
loop_
_entity_poly.entity_id
_entity_poly.type
_entity_poly.pdbx_seq_one_letter_code
_entity_poly.pdbx_strand_id
1 'polypeptide(L)'
;MLLRFSLTVWVLAALASLVASQAYPITGVQVAAGSAVPYRKNINILYKNGGAPWDLYLRSLQDLYAQDANNRLSYFQIAGIHGRPYIEWNNAGRRNTNGWQGYCPHGEALFLPWHRPYVLAFEQRLVETAIRLANQYPAAHRATYVKAAQTLRAPFWDWGYDARVVVSDLLAALRVQITKHDGTVQALESVPSFKLELENVDVIPPETDTELPEYTDAEKVTAPKEDLAAAPPS
;
A
#
# COMPACT_ATOMS: atom_id res chain seq x y z
N MET A 1 -54.40 24.39 10.71
CA MET A 1 -53.08 24.52 10.03
C MET A 1 -52.28 23.25 10.33
N LEU A 2 -52.33 22.25 9.44
CA LEU A 2 -51.71 20.93 9.63
C LEU A 2 -50.29 20.94 9.05
N LEU A 3 -49.29 20.80 9.92
CA LEU A 3 -47.88 20.63 9.56
C LEU A 3 -47.69 19.29 8.83
N ARG A 4 -47.49 19.35 7.50
CA ARG A 4 -46.94 18.24 6.72
C ARG A 4 -45.41 18.32 6.78
N PHE A 5 -44.80 17.77 7.84
CA PHE A 5 -43.35 17.55 7.85
C PHE A 5 -43.02 16.20 7.19
N SER A 6 -42.59 16.33 5.94
CA SER A 6 -41.80 15.40 5.11
C SER A 6 -41.48 14.01 5.66
N LEU A 7 -42.30 13.03 5.26
CA LEU A 7 -41.97 11.59 5.32
C LEU A 7 -40.70 11.24 4.50
N THR A 8 -40.37 12.08 3.52
CA THR A 8 -39.23 11.90 2.59
C THR A 8 -37.86 12.04 3.25
N VAL A 9 -37.71 12.85 4.31
CA VAL A 9 -36.40 13.07 4.97
C VAL A 9 -35.99 11.84 5.80
N TRP A 10 -36.95 11.18 6.44
CA TRP A 10 -36.70 10.00 7.27
C TRP A 10 -36.34 8.75 6.45
N VAL A 11 -36.94 8.58 5.26
CA VAL A 11 -36.63 7.45 4.37
C VAL A 11 -35.20 7.56 3.81
N LEU A 12 -34.74 8.77 3.45
CA LEU A 12 -33.36 9.00 2.98
C LEU A 12 -32.32 8.76 4.08
N ALA A 13 -32.58 9.20 5.32
CA ALA A 13 -31.69 8.97 6.45
C ALA A 13 -31.60 7.47 6.85
N ALA A 14 -32.71 6.74 6.79
CA ALA A 14 -32.74 5.31 7.05
C ALA A 14 -31.99 4.49 5.96
N LEU A 15 -32.14 4.85 4.69
CA LEU A 15 -31.39 4.23 3.58
C LEU A 15 -29.88 4.52 3.66
N ALA A 16 -29.48 5.75 4.01
CA ALA A 16 -28.06 6.08 4.23
C ALA A 16 -27.45 5.29 5.41
N SER A 17 -28.25 5.04 6.46
CA SER A 17 -27.83 4.26 7.64
C SER A 17 -27.66 2.77 7.34
N LEU A 18 -28.49 2.19 6.46
CA LEU A 18 -28.36 0.80 5.99
C LEU A 18 -27.10 0.59 5.14
N VAL A 19 -26.76 1.55 4.26
CA VAL A 19 -25.54 1.50 3.44
C VAL A 19 -24.28 1.69 4.29
N ALA A 20 -24.35 2.54 5.32
CA ALA A 20 -23.26 2.72 6.29
C ALA A 20 -23.08 1.51 7.23
N SER A 21 -24.11 0.69 7.44
CA SER A 21 -24.06 -0.48 8.33
C SER A 21 -23.44 -1.73 7.68
N GLN A 22 -23.31 -1.79 6.35
CA GLN A 22 -22.90 -3.01 5.69
C GLN A 22 -21.37 -3.20 5.81
N ALA A 23 -20.95 -4.38 6.27
CA ALA A 23 -19.55 -4.76 6.29
C ALA A 23 -19.02 -4.78 4.85
N TYR A 24 -17.79 -4.30 4.64
CA TYR A 24 -17.05 -4.40 3.39
C TYR A 24 -16.53 -5.84 3.25
N PRO A 25 -17.07 -6.65 2.33
CA PRO A 25 -16.66 -8.03 2.16
C PRO A 25 -15.32 -8.08 1.41
N ILE A 26 -14.39 -8.87 1.93
CA ILE A 26 -13.11 -9.14 1.28
C ILE A 26 -13.31 -10.37 0.39
N THR A 27 -13.58 -10.14 -0.88
CA THR A 27 -13.83 -11.19 -1.89
C THR A 27 -12.71 -11.30 -2.92
N GLY A 28 -11.79 -10.33 -2.92
CA GLY A 28 -10.80 -10.14 -3.96
C GLY A 28 -11.40 -9.45 -5.20
N VAL A 29 -10.52 -9.15 -6.16
CA VAL A 29 -10.92 -8.49 -7.39
C VAL A 29 -11.75 -9.45 -8.25
N GLN A 30 -13.01 -9.09 -8.49
CA GLN A 30 -13.92 -9.89 -9.29
C GLN A 30 -13.47 -9.95 -10.75
N VAL A 31 -13.54 -11.14 -11.33
CA VAL A 31 -13.27 -11.39 -12.75
C VAL A 31 -14.50 -12.01 -13.39
N ALA A 32 -14.71 -11.77 -14.68
CA ALA A 32 -15.84 -12.37 -15.38
C ALA A 32 -15.74 -13.90 -15.34
N ALA A 33 -16.87 -14.58 -15.16
CA ALA A 33 -16.93 -16.04 -15.10
C ALA A 33 -16.28 -16.65 -16.36
N GLY A 34 -15.43 -17.67 -16.17
CA GLY A 34 -14.68 -18.31 -17.25
C GLY A 34 -13.47 -17.54 -17.78
N SER A 35 -13.20 -16.33 -17.27
CA SER A 35 -11.97 -15.59 -17.63
C SER A 35 -10.77 -16.07 -16.81
N ALA A 36 -9.58 -15.95 -17.40
CA ALA A 36 -8.33 -16.18 -16.68
C ALA A 36 -8.19 -15.17 -15.51
N VAL A 37 -7.68 -15.64 -14.38
CA VAL A 37 -7.38 -14.79 -13.22
C VAL A 37 -6.06 -14.06 -13.48
N PRO A 38 -6.04 -12.72 -13.51
CA PRO A 38 -4.80 -11.95 -13.61
C PRO A 38 -3.85 -12.26 -12.44
N TYR A 39 -2.58 -12.47 -12.74
CA TYR A 39 -1.54 -12.70 -11.74
C TYR A 39 -0.97 -11.38 -11.22
N ARG A 40 -0.45 -11.41 -9.98
CA ARG A 40 0.33 -10.30 -9.41
C ARG A 40 1.68 -10.23 -10.10
N LYS A 41 2.09 -9.05 -10.56
CA LYS A 41 3.38 -8.84 -11.23
C LYS A 41 4.44 -8.39 -10.23
N ASN A 42 5.70 -8.70 -10.50
CA ASN A 42 6.81 -8.08 -9.79
C ASN A 42 6.77 -6.55 -10.04
N ILE A 43 6.90 -5.74 -8.99
CA ILE A 43 6.83 -4.27 -9.08
C ILE A 43 7.88 -3.68 -10.02
N ASN A 44 9.07 -4.27 -10.10
CA ASN A 44 10.15 -3.81 -10.99
C ASN A 44 9.77 -4.03 -12.46
N ILE A 45 9.05 -5.12 -12.77
CA ILE A 45 8.50 -5.36 -14.11
C ILE A 45 7.33 -4.41 -14.40
N LEU A 46 6.49 -4.13 -13.41
CA LEU A 46 5.38 -3.18 -13.58
C LEU A 46 5.91 -1.77 -13.88
N TYR A 47 6.92 -1.32 -13.11
CA TYR A 47 7.62 -0.06 -13.31
C TYR A 47 8.29 0.03 -14.67
N LYS A 48 9.13 -0.96 -15.01
CA LYS A 48 9.87 -1.00 -16.29
C LYS A 48 8.95 -0.96 -17.51
N ASN A 49 7.81 -1.65 -17.44
CA ASN A 49 6.84 -1.66 -18.54
C ASN A 49 6.06 -0.34 -18.67
N GLY A 50 5.92 0.41 -17.57
CA GLY A 50 5.24 1.70 -17.54
C GLY A 50 3.81 1.67 -18.08
N GLY A 51 3.37 2.84 -18.58
CA GLY A 51 2.08 3.03 -19.24
C GLY A 51 0.88 2.85 -18.31
N ALA A 52 -0.29 2.59 -18.90
CA ALA A 52 -1.56 2.61 -18.20
C ALA A 52 -1.62 1.74 -16.91
N PRO A 53 -1.04 0.53 -16.83
CA PRO A 53 -1.00 -0.23 -15.57
C PRO A 53 -0.19 0.46 -14.47
N TRP A 54 0.98 1.02 -14.80
CA TRP A 54 1.83 1.74 -13.85
C TRP A 54 1.18 3.04 -13.38
N ASP A 55 0.65 3.82 -14.34
CA ASP A 55 -0.05 5.07 -14.06
C ASP A 55 -1.24 4.85 -13.11
N LEU A 56 -2.05 3.81 -13.36
CA LEU A 56 -3.19 3.48 -12.51
C LEU A 56 -2.76 3.00 -11.14
N TYR A 57 -1.66 2.26 -11.02
CA TYR A 57 -1.13 1.85 -9.73
C TYR A 57 -0.77 3.08 -8.88
N LEU A 58 0.02 4.00 -9.42
CA LEU A 58 0.42 5.23 -8.72
C LEU A 58 -0.77 6.14 -8.40
N ARG A 59 -1.63 6.41 -9.40
CA ARG A 59 -2.80 7.27 -9.18
C ARG A 59 -3.79 6.69 -8.19
N SER A 60 -3.94 5.37 -8.14
CA SER A 60 -4.81 4.71 -7.16
C SER A 60 -4.23 4.83 -5.75
N LEU A 61 -2.92 4.67 -5.58
CA LEU A 61 -2.26 4.90 -4.29
C LEU A 61 -2.43 6.36 -3.83
N GLN A 62 -2.16 7.32 -4.71
CA GLN A 62 -2.35 8.75 -4.41
C GLN A 62 -3.77 9.07 -3.97
N ASP A 63 -4.77 8.54 -4.69
CA ASP A 63 -6.17 8.72 -4.32
C ASP A 63 -6.50 8.09 -2.97
N LEU A 64 -6.00 6.88 -2.69
CA LEU A 64 -6.21 6.21 -1.40
C LEU A 64 -5.52 6.95 -0.24
N TYR A 65 -4.36 7.55 -0.47
CA TYR A 65 -3.64 8.38 0.51
C TYR A 65 -4.35 9.69 0.79
N ALA A 66 -5.00 10.28 -0.22
CA ALA A 66 -5.72 11.54 -0.11
C ALA A 66 -7.12 11.40 0.54
N GLN A 67 -7.64 10.17 0.67
CA GLN A 67 -8.94 9.94 1.30
C GLN A 67 -8.93 10.31 2.79
N ASP A 68 -10.06 10.83 3.27
CA ASP A 68 -10.27 11.19 4.68
C ASP A 68 -9.93 10.00 5.61
N ALA A 69 -9.21 10.27 6.69
CA ALA A 69 -8.78 9.25 7.64
C ALA A 69 -9.96 8.55 8.36
N ASN A 70 -11.16 9.13 8.37
CA ASN A 70 -12.39 8.50 8.88
C ASN A 70 -13.10 7.64 7.84
N ASN A 71 -12.73 7.73 6.55
CA ASN A 71 -13.21 6.81 5.54
C ASN A 71 -12.59 5.42 5.80
N ARG A 72 -13.40 4.44 6.20
CA ARG A 72 -12.97 3.06 6.50
C ARG A 72 -12.16 2.40 5.37
N LEU A 73 -12.33 2.85 4.13
CA LEU A 73 -11.64 2.31 2.93
C LEU A 73 -10.47 3.19 2.45
N SER A 74 -10.10 4.22 3.22
CA SER A 74 -8.87 4.97 2.99
C SER A 74 -7.65 4.10 3.24
N TYR A 75 -6.50 4.52 2.70
CA TYR A 75 -5.25 3.84 3.03
C TYR A 75 -4.95 3.87 4.53
N PHE A 76 -5.23 4.99 5.20
CA PHE A 76 -5.02 5.13 6.64
C PHE A 76 -5.78 4.06 7.44
N GLN A 77 -7.07 3.86 7.13
CA GLN A 77 -7.90 2.88 7.84
C GLN A 77 -7.50 1.44 7.50
N ILE A 78 -7.19 1.13 6.24
CA ILE A 78 -6.72 -0.20 5.85
C ILE A 78 -5.37 -0.51 6.51
N ALA A 79 -4.40 0.40 6.45
CA ALA A 79 -3.11 0.24 7.13
C ALA A 79 -3.28 0.10 8.65
N GLY A 80 -4.23 0.84 9.22
CA GLY A 80 -4.59 0.80 10.64
C GLY A 80 -5.10 -0.57 11.11
N ILE A 81 -5.64 -1.41 10.22
CA ILE A 81 -6.00 -2.81 10.56
C ILE A 81 -4.78 -3.54 11.14
N HIS A 82 -3.58 -3.30 10.59
CA HIS A 82 -2.38 -3.99 11.07
C HIS A 82 -2.08 -3.66 12.55
N GLY A 83 -2.33 -2.42 12.99
CA GLY A 83 -1.87 -1.96 14.30
C GLY A 83 -2.41 -0.59 14.72
N ARG A 84 -1.52 0.36 14.98
CA ARG A 84 -1.90 1.70 15.42
C ARG A 84 -2.73 2.42 14.33
N PRO A 85 -3.72 3.25 14.70
CA PRO A 85 -4.05 3.70 16.07
C PRO A 85 -5.05 2.80 16.84
N TYR A 86 -5.24 1.54 16.45
CA TYR A 86 -6.13 0.57 17.12
C TYR A 86 -7.61 0.99 17.09
N ILE A 87 -8.04 1.49 15.93
CA ILE A 87 -9.44 1.81 15.64
C ILE A 87 -10.13 0.54 15.17
N GLU A 88 -11.37 0.34 15.61
CA GLU A 88 -12.20 -0.76 15.11
C GLU A 88 -12.43 -0.59 13.61
N TRP A 89 -12.19 -1.65 12.85
CA TRP A 89 -12.44 -1.70 11.43
C TRP A 89 -13.61 -2.64 11.11
N ASN A 90 -14.52 -2.17 10.25
CA ASN A 90 -15.56 -2.99 9.61
C ASN A 90 -16.50 -3.75 10.55
N ASN A 91 -16.87 -3.15 11.68
CA ASN A 91 -17.74 -3.75 12.68
C ASN A 91 -17.21 -5.09 13.24
N ALA A 92 -15.88 -5.26 13.29
CA ALA A 92 -15.25 -6.47 13.83
C ALA A 92 -15.45 -6.65 15.35
N GLY A 93 -16.07 -5.67 16.02
CA GLY A 93 -16.36 -5.69 17.43
C GLY A 93 -15.38 -4.85 18.23
N ARG A 94 -15.74 -4.65 19.50
CA ARG A 94 -14.94 -3.86 20.44
C ARG A 94 -13.61 -4.56 20.71
N ARG A 95 -12.54 -3.77 20.81
CA ARG A 95 -11.22 -4.22 21.26
C ARG A 95 -11.31 -5.02 22.57
N ASN A 96 -10.77 -6.24 22.54
CA ASN A 96 -10.73 -7.14 23.69
C ASN A 96 -9.34 -7.78 23.81
N THR A 97 -8.41 -7.09 24.47
CA THR A 97 -7.01 -7.50 24.62
C THR A 97 -6.40 -6.82 25.85
N ASN A 98 -5.43 -7.49 26.48
CA ASN A 98 -4.61 -6.97 27.58
C ASN A 98 -3.15 -6.70 27.15
N GLY A 99 -2.85 -6.78 25.85
CA GLY A 99 -1.51 -6.61 25.28
C GLY A 99 -1.56 -5.93 23.92
N TRP A 100 -1.05 -6.61 22.88
CA TRP A 100 -1.10 -6.13 21.51
C TRP A 100 -2.53 -5.79 21.07
N GLN A 101 -2.71 -4.61 20.48
CA GLN A 101 -4.02 -4.04 20.16
C GLN A 101 -4.36 -3.99 18.66
N GLY A 102 -3.42 -4.37 17.80
CA GLY A 102 -3.68 -4.49 16.36
C GLY A 102 -4.40 -5.79 16.02
N TYR A 103 -4.94 -5.88 14.80
CA TYR A 103 -5.53 -7.13 14.34
C TYR A 103 -4.47 -8.14 13.89
N CYS A 104 -3.26 -7.69 13.54
CA CYS A 104 -2.21 -8.54 12.99
C CYS A 104 -1.58 -9.45 14.08
N PRO A 105 -1.65 -10.78 13.95
CA PRO A 105 -0.95 -11.70 14.83
C PRO A 105 0.55 -11.73 14.48
N HIS A 106 1.42 -11.55 15.47
CA HIS A 106 2.88 -11.61 15.31
C HIS A 106 3.43 -12.75 16.15
N GLY A 107 4.34 -13.55 15.58
CA GLY A 107 4.93 -14.70 16.28
C GLY A 107 3.95 -15.87 16.50
N GLU A 108 2.86 -15.92 15.73
CA GLU A 108 1.83 -16.96 15.82
C GLU A 108 1.68 -17.70 14.49
N ALA A 109 1.17 -18.94 14.55
CA ALA A 109 0.88 -19.76 13.36
C ALA A 109 -0.14 -19.09 12.41
N LEU A 110 -0.92 -18.12 12.90
CA LEU A 110 -1.88 -17.36 12.10
C LEU A 110 -1.25 -16.25 11.25
N PHE A 111 0.05 -15.98 11.38
CA PHE A 111 0.73 -14.90 10.68
C PHE A 111 0.47 -14.93 9.15
N LEU A 112 0.82 -16.04 8.48
CA LEU A 112 0.63 -16.18 7.03
C LEU A 112 -0.85 -16.18 6.60
N PRO A 113 -1.75 -16.99 7.20
CA PRO A 113 -3.15 -17.00 6.78
C PRO A 113 -3.89 -15.70 7.11
N TRP A 114 -3.42 -14.87 8.05
CA TRP A 114 -3.98 -13.55 8.34
C TRP A 114 -3.51 -12.48 7.34
N HIS A 115 -2.23 -12.48 6.97
CA HIS A 115 -1.70 -11.48 6.02
C HIS A 115 -2.28 -11.65 4.60
N ARG A 116 -2.65 -12.88 4.21
CA ARG A 116 -3.24 -13.15 2.89
C ARG A 116 -4.54 -12.35 2.64
N PRO A 117 -5.59 -12.42 3.47
CA PRO A 117 -6.79 -11.59 3.32
C PRO A 117 -6.52 -10.10 3.61
N TYR A 118 -5.53 -9.75 4.44
CA TYR A 118 -5.14 -8.36 4.65
C TYR A 118 -4.61 -7.70 3.35
N VAL A 119 -3.68 -8.36 2.67
CA VAL A 119 -3.17 -7.93 1.35
C VAL A 119 -4.28 -7.96 0.30
N LEU A 120 -5.20 -8.94 0.37
CA LEU A 120 -6.35 -9.02 -0.54
C LEU A 120 -7.31 -7.83 -0.36
N ALA A 121 -7.55 -7.38 0.87
CA ALA A 121 -8.39 -6.22 1.15
C ALA A 121 -7.78 -4.94 0.54
N PHE A 122 -6.47 -4.76 0.71
CA PHE A 122 -5.72 -3.68 0.07
C PHE A 122 -5.80 -3.75 -1.47
N GLU A 123 -5.52 -4.92 -2.06
CA GLU A 123 -5.59 -5.12 -3.51
C GLU A 123 -6.99 -4.85 -4.08
N GLN A 124 -8.04 -5.34 -3.42
CA GLN A 124 -9.42 -5.11 -3.84
C GLN A 124 -9.70 -3.60 -3.90
N ARG A 125 -9.35 -2.87 -2.83
CA ARG A 125 -9.59 -1.43 -2.76
C ARG A 125 -8.74 -0.62 -3.76
N LEU A 126 -7.49 -1.03 -3.97
CA LEU A 126 -6.59 -0.47 -4.97
C LEU A 126 -7.20 -0.60 -6.38
N VAL A 127 -7.70 -1.77 -6.73
CA VAL A 127 -8.24 -2.03 -8.08
C VAL A 127 -9.61 -1.41 -8.29
N GLU A 128 -10.49 -1.38 -7.28
CA GLU A 128 -11.73 -0.60 -7.32
C GLU A 128 -11.45 0.88 -7.63
N THR A 129 -10.43 1.44 -7.00
CA THR A 129 -9.96 2.82 -7.22
C THR A 129 -9.42 2.97 -8.65
N ALA A 130 -8.61 2.03 -9.13
CA ALA A 130 -8.09 2.04 -10.49
C ALA A 130 -9.20 2.00 -11.54
N ILE A 131 -10.22 1.15 -11.36
CA ILE A 131 -11.37 1.06 -12.27
C ILE A 131 -12.14 2.39 -12.31
N ARG A 132 -12.38 3.00 -11.14
CA ARG A 132 -13.04 4.31 -11.06
C ARG A 132 -12.22 5.38 -11.80
N LEU A 133 -10.91 5.45 -11.55
CA LEU A 133 -10.01 6.42 -12.19
C LEU A 133 -9.88 6.20 -13.70
N ALA A 134 -9.81 4.94 -14.15
CA ALA A 134 -9.74 4.58 -15.56
C ALA A 134 -10.93 5.11 -16.36
N ASN A 135 -12.14 5.08 -15.78
CA ASN A 135 -13.35 5.60 -16.42
C ASN A 135 -13.35 7.13 -16.58
N GLN A 136 -12.53 7.85 -15.80
CA GLN A 136 -12.42 9.31 -15.85
C GLN A 136 -11.47 9.80 -16.94
N TYR A 137 -10.67 8.93 -17.56
CA TYR A 137 -9.78 9.33 -18.65
C TYR A 137 -10.58 9.84 -19.87
N PRO A 138 -10.00 10.76 -20.68
CA PRO A 138 -10.60 11.19 -21.95
C PRO A 138 -10.89 10.00 -22.88
N ALA A 139 -11.88 10.15 -23.76
CA ALA A 139 -12.33 9.07 -24.65
C ALA A 139 -11.19 8.44 -25.47
N ALA A 140 -10.20 9.24 -25.89
CA ALA A 140 -9.02 8.78 -26.63
C ALA A 140 -8.15 7.75 -25.87
N HIS A 141 -8.18 7.77 -24.53
CA HIS A 141 -7.33 6.89 -23.70
C HIS A 141 -8.14 5.92 -22.84
N ARG A 142 -9.43 6.20 -22.60
CA ARG A 142 -10.28 5.47 -21.66
C ARG A 142 -10.27 3.96 -21.89
N ALA A 143 -10.38 3.51 -23.15
CA ALA A 143 -10.39 2.08 -23.45
C ALA A 143 -9.10 1.36 -22.99
N THR A 144 -7.94 1.99 -23.19
CA THR A 144 -6.63 1.47 -22.75
C THR A 144 -6.56 1.39 -21.23
N TYR A 145 -6.98 2.44 -20.53
CA TYR A 145 -6.95 2.48 -19.07
C TYR A 145 -7.97 1.53 -18.43
N VAL A 146 -9.17 1.40 -18.99
CA VAL A 146 -10.18 0.44 -18.51
C VAL A 146 -9.67 -0.99 -18.65
N LYS A 147 -9.07 -1.34 -19.78
CA LYS A 147 -8.44 -2.66 -19.99
C LYS A 147 -7.30 -2.91 -19.01
N ALA A 148 -6.46 -1.89 -18.75
CA ALA A 148 -5.40 -1.98 -17.77
C ALA A 148 -5.95 -2.20 -16.34
N ALA A 149 -6.97 -1.45 -15.93
CA ALA A 149 -7.58 -1.57 -14.61
C ALA A 149 -8.18 -2.97 -14.35
N GLN A 150 -8.81 -3.59 -15.37
CA GLN A 150 -9.40 -4.93 -15.25
C GLN A 150 -8.35 -6.03 -14.95
N THR A 151 -7.12 -5.83 -15.41
CA THR A 151 -6.02 -6.80 -15.24
C THR A 151 -5.03 -6.40 -14.14
N LEU A 152 -5.17 -5.20 -13.57
CA LEU A 152 -4.31 -4.73 -12.49
C LEU A 152 -4.49 -5.58 -11.24
N ARG A 153 -3.37 -5.87 -10.58
CA ARG A 153 -3.29 -6.54 -9.28
C ARG A 153 -2.22 -5.82 -8.46
N ALA A 154 -2.28 -5.92 -7.13
CA ALA A 154 -1.24 -5.35 -6.29
C ALA A 154 0.08 -6.05 -6.64
N PRO A 155 1.14 -5.32 -7.01
CA PRO A 155 2.39 -5.96 -7.36
C PRO A 155 3.03 -6.57 -6.12
N PHE A 156 3.86 -7.58 -6.31
CA PHE A 156 4.75 -8.08 -5.26
C PHE A 156 6.15 -7.53 -5.47
N TRP A 157 6.92 -7.43 -4.39
CA TRP A 157 8.33 -7.11 -4.45
C TRP A 157 9.12 -8.39 -4.18
N ASP A 158 9.90 -8.81 -5.16
CA ASP A 158 10.75 -10.00 -5.08
C ASP A 158 12.12 -9.63 -4.52
N TRP A 159 12.15 -9.29 -3.24
CA TRP A 159 13.36 -8.85 -2.54
C TRP A 159 14.42 -9.96 -2.42
N GLY A 160 14.03 -11.23 -2.58
CA GLY A 160 14.95 -12.38 -2.57
C GLY A 160 15.50 -12.79 -3.93
N TYR A 161 15.14 -12.10 -5.02
CA TYR A 161 15.58 -12.46 -6.37
C TYR A 161 17.02 -12.05 -6.67
N ASP A 162 17.40 -10.83 -6.27
CA ASP A 162 18.78 -10.34 -6.33
C ASP A 162 18.96 -9.26 -5.26
N ALA A 163 19.71 -9.57 -4.19
CA ALA A 163 19.92 -8.67 -3.06
C ALA A 163 20.61 -7.35 -3.48
N ARG A 164 21.38 -7.36 -4.58
CA ARG A 164 22.03 -6.16 -5.13
C ARG A 164 21.01 -5.17 -5.70
N VAL A 165 19.88 -5.67 -6.22
CA VAL A 165 18.79 -4.84 -6.77
C VAL A 165 18.06 -4.11 -5.65
N VAL A 166 17.91 -4.71 -4.47
CA VAL A 166 17.27 -4.07 -3.30
C VAL A 166 18.05 -2.84 -2.87
N VAL A 167 19.37 -2.95 -2.72
CA VAL A 167 20.22 -1.82 -2.32
C VAL A 167 20.17 -0.71 -3.37
N SER A 168 20.31 -1.05 -4.66
CA SER A 168 20.26 -0.04 -5.72
C SER A 168 18.90 0.66 -5.81
N ASP A 169 17.80 -0.09 -5.70
CA ASP A 169 16.44 0.46 -5.77
C ASP A 169 16.17 1.38 -4.57
N LEU A 170 16.62 1.00 -3.37
CA LEU A 170 16.52 1.83 -2.17
C LEU A 170 17.33 3.12 -2.30
N LEU A 171 18.59 3.05 -2.77
CA LEU A 171 19.41 4.25 -3.00
C LEU A 171 18.76 5.19 -4.02
N ALA A 172 18.23 4.65 -5.11
CA ALA A 172 17.57 5.44 -6.15
C ALA A 172 16.30 6.14 -5.62
N ALA A 173 15.61 5.58 -4.63
CA ALA A 173 14.37 6.10 -4.08
C ALA A 173 14.53 6.99 -2.82
N LEU A 174 15.58 6.78 -2.02
CA LEU A 174 15.79 7.47 -0.74
C LEU A 174 16.14 8.94 -0.93
N ARG A 175 15.44 9.81 -0.20
CA ARG A 175 15.74 11.25 -0.17
C ARG A 175 15.83 11.73 1.27
N VAL A 176 16.76 12.64 1.53
CA VAL A 176 17.00 13.19 2.86
C VAL A 176 16.96 14.70 2.81
N GLN A 177 16.19 15.30 3.72
CA GLN A 177 16.10 16.74 3.89
C GLN A 177 16.36 17.10 5.35
N ILE A 178 17.27 18.04 5.60
CA ILE A 178 17.52 18.60 6.92
C ILE A 178 16.85 19.96 6.99
N THR A 179 15.80 20.09 7.79
CA THR A 179 15.10 21.36 8.03
C THR A 179 15.57 21.96 9.35
N LYS A 180 16.08 23.19 9.31
CA LYS A 180 16.55 23.93 10.49
C LYS A 180 15.37 24.48 11.30
N HIS A 181 15.66 24.94 12.53
CA HIS A 181 14.66 25.55 13.43
C HIS A 181 14.03 26.83 12.87
N ASP A 182 14.69 27.52 11.95
CA ASP A 182 14.19 28.70 11.23
C ASP A 182 13.36 28.34 9.98
N GLY A 183 13.14 27.04 9.73
CA GLY A 183 12.41 26.52 8.57
C GLY A 183 13.23 26.44 7.28
N THR A 184 14.49 26.88 7.27
CA THR A 184 15.35 26.78 6.09
C THR A 184 15.90 25.37 5.91
N VAL A 185 16.10 24.96 4.66
CA VAL A 185 16.67 23.66 4.31
C VAL A 185 18.19 23.74 4.30
N GLN A 186 18.86 22.82 4.99
CA GLN A 186 20.31 22.67 4.95
C GLN A 186 20.72 21.73 3.82
N ALA A 187 21.62 22.20 2.95
CA ALA A 187 22.23 21.38 1.92
C ALA A 187 23.06 20.24 2.55
N LEU A 188 22.87 19.00 2.10
CA LEU A 188 23.53 17.83 2.69
C LEU A 188 25.05 17.89 2.52
N GLU A 189 25.51 18.46 1.41
CA GLU A 189 26.91 18.70 1.07
C GLU A 189 27.60 19.60 2.11
N SER A 190 26.84 20.51 2.73
CA SER A 190 27.32 21.40 3.79
C SER A 190 27.42 20.75 5.16
N VAL A 191 27.06 19.47 5.30
CA VAL A 191 27.13 18.69 6.54
C VAL A 191 28.22 17.62 6.40
N PRO A 192 29.49 17.90 6.75
CA PRO A 192 30.60 16.98 6.51
C PRO A 192 30.41 15.61 7.16
N SER A 193 29.81 15.58 8.35
CA SER A 193 29.57 14.36 9.14
C SER A 193 28.40 13.51 8.65
N PHE A 194 27.54 14.04 7.77
CA PHE A 194 26.39 13.27 7.28
C PHE A 194 26.86 12.14 6.37
N LYS A 195 26.45 10.91 6.68
CA LYS A 195 26.62 9.72 5.86
C LYS A 195 25.35 8.87 5.98
N LEU A 196 24.89 8.32 4.87
CA LEU A 196 23.85 7.29 4.85
C LEU A 196 24.46 6.04 4.23
N GLU A 197 24.50 4.97 5.01
CA GLU A 197 25.04 3.67 4.61
C GLU A 197 23.89 2.66 4.63
N LEU A 198 23.73 1.93 3.53
CA LEU A 198 22.88 0.76 3.48
C LEU A 198 23.76 -0.47 3.64
N GLU A 199 23.31 -1.39 4.49
CA GLU A 199 23.99 -2.65 4.77
C GLU A 199 23.13 -3.78 4.22
N ASN A 200 23.71 -4.58 3.32
CA ASN A 200 23.09 -5.78 2.80
C ASN A 200 23.80 -7.01 3.34
N VAL A 201 23.01 -7.99 3.75
CA VAL A 201 23.51 -9.27 4.26
C VAL A 201 22.68 -10.36 3.60
N ASP A 202 23.32 -11.18 2.78
CA ASP A 202 22.65 -12.34 2.22
C ASP A 202 22.48 -13.39 3.32
N VAL A 203 21.24 -13.86 3.45
CA VAL A 203 20.86 -14.90 4.39
C VAL A 203 20.86 -16.22 3.65
N ILE A 204 21.71 -17.14 4.09
CA ILE A 204 21.73 -18.53 3.64
C ILE A 204 20.70 -19.28 4.50
N PRO A 205 19.59 -19.77 3.93
CA PRO A 205 18.58 -20.50 4.69
C PRO A 205 19.17 -21.75 5.33
N PRO A 206 18.71 -22.16 6.53
CA PRO A 206 19.17 -23.40 7.13
C PRO A 206 18.73 -24.61 6.29
N GLU A 207 19.56 -25.66 6.23
CA GLU A 207 19.24 -26.88 5.49
C GLU A 207 18.14 -27.70 6.19
N THR A 208 17.97 -27.48 7.50
CA THR A 208 16.99 -28.17 8.34
C THR A 208 16.27 -27.23 9.31
N ASP A 209 15.10 -27.64 9.81
CA ASP A 209 14.31 -26.87 10.78
C ASP A 209 15.00 -26.71 12.16
N THR A 210 16.13 -27.39 12.38
CA THR A 210 16.90 -27.36 13.63
C THR A 210 18.15 -26.48 13.56
N GLU A 211 18.48 -25.96 12.39
CA GLU A 211 19.66 -25.12 12.17
C GLU A 211 19.29 -23.64 12.09
N LEU A 212 20.23 -22.78 12.49
CA LEU A 212 20.08 -21.34 12.32
C LEU A 212 20.52 -20.97 10.89
N PRO A 213 19.91 -19.93 10.29
CA PRO A 213 20.41 -19.39 9.04
C PRO A 213 21.84 -18.87 9.20
N GLU A 214 22.64 -19.01 8.16
CA GLU A 214 23.95 -18.38 8.09
C GLU A 214 23.84 -17.03 7.39
N TYR A 215 24.76 -16.12 7.74
CA TYR A 215 24.81 -14.78 7.18
C TYR A 215 26.14 -14.59 6.50
N THR A 216 26.10 -14.03 5.29
CA THR A 216 27.32 -13.59 4.59
C THR A 216 27.92 -12.36 5.26
N ASP A 217 29.15 -12.02 4.87
CA ASP A 217 29.74 -10.74 5.28
C ASP A 217 28.90 -9.58 4.74
N ALA A 218 28.68 -8.58 5.58
CA ALA A 218 27.85 -7.44 5.23
C ALA A 218 28.50 -6.58 4.13
N GLU A 219 27.76 -6.35 3.05
CA GLU A 219 28.13 -5.39 2.01
C GLU A 219 27.57 -4.01 2.37
N LYS A 220 28.47 -3.02 2.54
CA LYS A 220 28.10 -1.65 2.86
C LYS A 220 28.17 -0.77 1.62
N VAL A 221 27.06 -0.12 1.30
CA VAL A 221 26.97 0.86 0.21
C VAL A 221 26.67 2.24 0.79
N THR A 222 27.60 3.18 0.58
CA THR A 222 27.41 4.58 0.98
C THR A 222 26.66 5.34 -0.11
N ALA A 223 25.53 5.96 0.24
CA ALA A 223 24.75 6.78 -0.66
C ALA A 223 25.49 8.10 -0.97
N PRO A 224 25.69 8.47 -2.24
CA PRO A 224 26.17 9.80 -2.60
C PRO A 224 25.20 10.88 -2.13
N LYS A 225 25.70 11.97 -1.53
CA LYS A 225 24.84 13.05 -0.98
C LYS A 225 24.01 13.73 -2.07
N GLU A 226 24.56 13.85 -3.26
CA GLU A 226 23.88 14.37 -4.46
C GLU A 226 22.64 13.56 -4.85
N ASP A 227 22.72 12.23 -4.80
CA ASP A 227 21.60 11.33 -5.13
C ASP A 227 20.48 11.42 -4.08
N LEU A 228 20.83 11.72 -2.83
CA LEU A 228 19.87 11.91 -1.73
C LEU A 228 19.16 13.27 -1.76
N ALA A 229 19.77 14.27 -2.39
CA ALA A 229 19.26 15.64 -2.46
C ALA A 229 18.40 15.90 -3.72
N ALA A 230 18.56 15.10 -4.78
CA ALA A 230 17.84 15.30 -6.04
C ALA A 230 16.34 15.02 -5.93
N ALA A 231 15.47 15.72 -6.66
CA ALA A 231 14.09 15.25 -6.84
C ALA A 231 14.11 13.90 -7.61
N PRO A 232 13.13 12.99 -7.40
CA PRO A 232 13.08 11.75 -8.17
C PRO A 232 13.05 12.05 -9.68
N PRO A 233 13.62 11.18 -10.54
CA PRO A 233 13.42 11.29 -11.97
C PRO A 233 11.92 11.27 -12.28
N SER A 234 11.47 12.24 -13.09
CA SER A 234 10.08 12.42 -13.50
C SER A 234 9.55 11.25 -14.32
#